data_AF-A0A1I4D320-F1
#
_entry.id   AF-A0A1I4D320-F1
#
_cell.length_a   1.000
_cell.length_b   1.000
_cell.length_c   1.000
_cell.angle_alpha   90.00
_cell.angle_beta   90.00
_cell.angle_gamma   90.00
#
_symmetry.space_group_name_H-M   'P 1'
#
loop_
_entity.id
_entity.type
_entity.pdbx_description
1 polymer ?
#
loop_
_entity_poly.entity_id
_entity_poly.type
_entity_poly.pdbx_seq_one_letter_code
_entity_poly.pdbx_strand_id
1 'polypeptide(L)'
;MLQGGGALGSYQAGVHEALARSDYEPDWVAGISIGAINAAIIAGNPPEHRVERLRLFWERVTEPRGFWAGWLEGLVPPPAHRRTLGAAEALLFGQPGFFAPQPATSWFGTTPPR
;
A
#
# COMPACT_ATOMS: atom_id res chain seq x y z
N MET A 1 3.85 -0.09 -18.75
CA MET A 1 2.50 0.31 -18.28
C MET A 1 2.16 -0.49 -17.03
N LEU A 2 1.67 0.16 -15.97
CA LEU A 2 1.36 -0.45 -14.68
C LEU A 2 -0.16 -0.42 -14.43
N GLN A 3 -0.79 -1.60 -14.46
CA GLN A 3 -2.24 -1.72 -14.30
C GLN A 3 -2.70 -1.62 -12.84
N GLY A 4 -4.00 -1.40 -12.63
CA GLY A 4 -4.63 -1.54 -11.32
C GLY A 4 -4.65 -2.99 -10.83
N GLY A 5 -5.04 -3.22 -9.57
CA GLY A 5 -5.14 -4.57 -9.00
C GLY A 5 -4.88 -4.70 -7.49
N GLY A 6 -4.91 -3.60 -6.73
CA GLY A 6 -4.66 -3.61 -5.29
C GLY A 6 -3.32 -4.25 -4.93
N ALA A 7 -3.34 -5.30 -4.10
CA ALA A 7 -2.12 -5.99 -3.64
C ALA A 7 -1.28 -6.61 -4.76
N LEU A 8 -1.85 -6.88 -5.94
CA LEU A 8 -1.09 -7.33 -7.11
C LEU A 8 -0.09 -6.28 -7.61
N GLY A 9 -0.24 -5.01 -7.20
CA GLY A 9 0.76 -3.97 -7.45
C GLY A 9 2.13 -4.26 -6.82
N SER A 10 2.20 -5.08 -5.78
CA SER A 10 3.48 -5.45 -5.14
C SER A 10 4.36 -6.28 -6.08
N TYR A 11 3.74 -7.11 -6.92
CA TYR A 11 4.43 -7.84 -7.97
C TYR A 11 5.09 -6.89 -8.99
N GLN A 12 4.42 -5.79 -9.35
CA GLN A 12 4.98 -4.80 -10.27
C GLN A 12 6.26 -4.16 -9.70
N ALA A 13 6.33 -3.94 -8.38
CA ALA A 13 7.54 -3.44 -7.73
C ALA A 13 8.70 -4.43 -7.85
N GLY A 14 8.44 -5.74 -7.67
CA GLY A 14 9.44 -6.79 -7.88
C GLY A 14 9.90 -6.90 -9.34
N VAL A 15 8.98 -6.73 -10.31
CA VAL A 15 9.33 -6.66 -11.74
C VAL A 15 10.24 -5.46 -12.01
N HIS A 16 9.92 -4.29 -11.45
CA HIS A 16 10.76 -3.10 -11.61
C HIS A 16 12.13 -3.28 -10.96
N GLU A 17 12.21 -3.91 -9.79
CA GLU A 17 13.48 -4.24 -9.14
C GLU A 17 14.36 -5.15 -10.02
N ALA A 18 13.76 -6.16 -10.66
CA ALA A 18 14.48 -7.01 -11.60
C ALA A 18 14.97 -6.22 -12.82
N LEU A 19 14.16 -5.29 -13.33
CA LEU A 19 14.51 -4.42 -14.44
C LEU A 19 15.63 -3.44 -14.09
N ALA A 20 15.64 -2.91 -12.86
CA ALA A 20 16.67 -2.00 -12.38
C ALA A 20 18.07 -2.66 -12.26
N ARG A 21 18.14 -3.99 -12.29
CA ARG A 21 19.40 -4.75 -12.38
C ARG A 21 19.86 -4.99 -13.82
N SER A 22 19.08 -4.59 -14.81
CA SER A 22 19.44 -4.65 -16.22
C SER A 22 19.90 -3.28 -16.73
N ASP A 23 20.53 -3.26 -17.89
CA ASP A 23 20.92 -2.01 -18.57
C ASP A 23 19.72 -1.29 -19.22
N TYR A 24 18.50 -1.81 -19.07
CA TYR A 24 17.29 -1.21 -19.62
C TYR A 24 16.64 -0.26 -18.63
N GLU A 25 16.58 1.02 -19.00
CA GLU A 25 15.81 2.04 -18.29
C GLU A 25 14.59 2.46 -19.14
N PRO A 26 13.36 2.38 -18.62
CA PRO A 26 12.18 2.83 -19.34
C PRO A 26 12.19 4.35 -19.51
N ASP A 27 12.03 4.84 -20.73
CA ASP A 27 11.90 6.27 -20.99
C ASP A 27 10.60 6.84 -20.38
N TRP A 28 9.51 6.05 -20.39
CA TRP A 28 8.16 6.48 -20.04
C TRP A 28 7.50 5.46 -19.10
N VAL A 29 6.82 5.96 -18.06
CA VAL A 29 6.05 5.13 -17.12
C VAL A 29 4.63 5.68 -17.00
N ALA A 30 3.65 4.80 -17.19
CA ALA A 30 2.24 5.12 -17.05
C ALA A 30 1.59 4.12 -16.10
N GLY A 31 0.71 4.59 -15.22
CA GLY A 31 0.07 3.77 -14.20
C GLY A 31 -1.38 4.15 -13.91
N ILE A 32 -2.20 3.16 -13.54
CA ILE A 32 -3.61 3.34 -13.17
C ILE A 32 -3.84 2.79 -11.75
N SER A 33 -4.60 3.50 -10.91
CA SER A 33 -4.91 3.09 -9.53
C SER A 33 -3.62 2.82 -8.72
N ILE A 34 -3.44 1.62 -8.15
CA ILE A 34 -2.20 1.25 -7.46
C ILE A 34 -0.97 1.32 -8.36
N GLY A 35 -1.15 1.04 -9.67
CA GLY A 35 -0.11 1.20 -10.67
C GLY A 35 0.30 2.66 -10.86
N ALA A 36 -0.60 3.62 -10.60
CA ALA A 36 -0.27 5.05 -10.63
C ALA A 36 0.65 5.44 -9.48
N ILE A 37 0.48 4.84 -8.29
CA ILE A 37 1.38 5.04 -7.15
C ILE A 37 2.78 4.49 -7.48
N ASN A 38 2.86 3.25 -7.98
CA ASN A 38 4.13 2.68 -8.43
C ASN A 38 4.79 3.55 -9.52
N ALA A 39 4.01 4.02 -10.51
CA ALA A 39 4.51 4.90 -11.58
C ALA A 39 5.05 6.22 -11.04
N ALA A 40 4.35 6.85 -10.09
CA ALA A 40 4.78 8.08 -9.45
C ALA A 40 6.06 7.88 -8.64
N ILE A 41 6.22 6.75 -7.93
CA ILE A 41 7.46 6.44 -7.22
C ILE A 41 8.63 6.25 -8.20
N ILE A 42 8.42 5.53 -9.29
CA ILE A 42 9.46 5.28 -10.31
C ILE A 42 9.88 6.58 -10.99
N ALA A 43 8.92 7.38 -11.46
CA ALA A 43 9.22 8.62 -12.18
C ALA A 43 9.70 9.75 -11.26
N GLY A 44 9.27 9.77 -10.00
CA GLY A 44 9.54 10.86 -9.05
C GLY A 44 10.80 10.70 -8.20
N ASN A 45 11.57 9.61 -8.36
CA ASN A 45 12.80 9.36 -7.60
C ASN A 45 14.00 9.14 -8.54
N PRO A 46 15.22 9.55 -8.13
CA PRO A 46 16.45 9.19 -8.82
C PRO A 46 16.57 7.67 -9.01
N PRO A 47 17.13 7.17 -10.14
CA PRO A 47 17.24 5.75 -10.46
C PRO A 47 17.69 4.87 -9.28
N GLU A 48 18.72 5.31 -8.57
CA GLU A 48 19.34 4.65 -7.42
C GLU A 48 18.40 4.47 -6.21
N HIS A 49 17.35 5.28 -6.08
CA HIS A 49 16.41 5.25 -4.96
C HIS A 49 15.06 4.61 -5.29
N ARG A 50 14.75 4.36 -6.57
CA ARG A 50 13.41 3.90 -6.99
C ARG A 50 12.99 2.60 -6.32
N VAL A 51 13.89 1.60 -6.30
CA VAL A 51 13.64 0.28 -5.69
C VAL A 51 13.44 0.40 -4.18
N GLU A 52 14.32 1.13 -3.51
CA GLU A 52 14.23 1.38 -2.07
C GLU A 52 12.87 2.01 -1.71
N ARG A 53 12.46 3.04 -2.46
CA ARG A 53 11.22 3.78 -2.23
C ARG A 53 9.98 2.92 -2.50
N LEU A 54 10.01 2.09 -3.55
CA LEU A 54 8.95 1.11 -3.83
C LEU A 54 8.81 0.12 -2.67
N ARG A 55 9.94 -0.42 -2.20
CA ARG A 55 9.96 -1.36 -1.07
C ARG A 55 9.40 -0.72 0.19
N LEU A 56 9.89 0.47 0.55
CA LEU A 56 9.41 1.21 1.71
C LEU A 56 7.91 1.53 1.64
N PHE A 57 7.38 1.81 0.45
CA PHE A 57 5.94 1.96 0.28
C PHE A 57 5.23 0.65 0.61
N TRP A 58 5.59 -0.44 -0.08
CA TRP A 58 4.94 -1.74 0.07
C TRP A 58 5.04 -2.32 1.47
N GLU A 59 6.18 -2.17 2.16
CA GLU A 59 6.33 -2.53 3.56
C GLU A 59 5.35 -1.76 4.44
N ARG A 60 5.23 -0.43 4.27
CA ARG A 60 4.30 0.38 5.07
C ARG A 60 2.83 0.04 4.84
N VAL A 61 2.41 -0.22 3.60
CA VAL A 61 1.01 -0.56 3.30
C VAL A 61 0.66 -2.01 3.66
N THR A 62 1.64 -2.89 3.83
CA THR A 62 1.43 -4.28 4.24
C THR A 62 1.73 -4.55 5.72
N GLU A 63 2.29 -3.56 6.43
CA GLU A 63 2.57 -3.68 7.85
C GLU A 63 1.26 -3.96 8.64
N PRO A 64 1.18 -5.06 9.41
CA PRO A 64 0.04 -5.35 10.25
C PRO A 64 0.05 -4.40 11.45
N ARG A 65 -0.43 -3.17 11.28
CA ARG A 65 -0.58 -2.22 12.39
C ARG A 65 -1.98 -2.33 13.00
N GLY A 66 -2.34 -3.55 13.37
CA GLY A 66 -3.56 -3.77 14.09
C GLY A 66 -3.39 -3.34 15.54
N PHE A 67 -4.28 -2.49 16.05
CA PHE A 67 -4.33 -2.11 17.47
C PHE A 67 -4.37 -3.37 18.38
N TRP A 68 -4.90 -4.47 17.86
CA TRP A 68 -5.02 -5.77 18.52
C TRP A 68 -3.95 -6.79 18.13
N ALA A 69 -3.11 -6.51 17.12
CA ALA A 69 -2.18 -7.49 16.55
C ALA A 69 -1.14 -7.99 17.58
N GLY A 70 -0.67 -7.10 18.46
CA GLY A 70 0.21 -7.48 19.58
C GLY A 70 -0.52 -8.11 20.77
N TRP A 71 -1.81 -7.81 20.98
CA TRP A 71 -2.61 -8.40 22.07
C TRP A 71 -3.13 -9.81 21.75
N LEU A 72 -3.31 -10.13 20.47
CA LEU A 72 -3.80 -11.42 19.98
C LEU A 72 -2.69 -12.29 19.39
N GLU A 73 -1.43 -11.91 19.61
CA GLU A 73 -0.24 -12.64 19.17
C GLU A 73 -0.18 -14.01 19.90
N GLY A 74 -0.77 -15.03 19.29
CA GLY A 74 -0.94 -16.38 19.88
C GLY A 74 -2.35 -16.96 19.73
N LEU A 75 -3.37 -16.13 19.49
CA LEU A 75 -4.73 -16.56 19.14
C LEU A 75 -4.91 -16.70 17.61
N VAL A 76 -3.77 -16.83 16.89
CA VAL A 76 -3.66 -16.80 15.44
C VAL A 76 -4.76 -17.64 14.83
N PRO A 77 -5.80 -17.01 14.29
CA PRO A 77 -6.87 -17.81 13.75
C PRO A 77 -6.28 -18.40 12.43
N PRO A 78 -6.62 -19.64 12.02
CA PRO A 78 -6.18 -20.29 10.76
C PRO A 78 -5.94 -19.37 9.53
N PRO A 79 -5.02 -19.69 8.61
CA PRO A 79 -4.71 -18.80 7.46
C PRO A 79 -5.91 -18.38 6.59
N ALA A 80 -7.04 -19.10 6.66
CA ALA A 80 -8.26 -18.83 5.90
C ALA A 80 -8.95 -17.48 6.20
N HIS A 81 -9.10 -17.04 7.47
CA HIS A 81 -9.80 -15.78 7.79
C HIS A 81 -8.86 -14.60 8.02
N ARG A 82 -7.53 -14.77 7.92
CA ARG A 82 -6.58 -13.63 8.07
C ARG A 82 -6.91 -12.49 7.10
N ARG A 83 -7.32 -12.82 5.87
CA ARG A 83 -7.72 -11.82 4.86
C ARG A 83 -9.00 -11.10 5.27
N THR A 84 -9.99 -11.85 5.74
CA THR A 84 -11.30 -11.29 6.13
C THR A 84 -11.18 -10.42 7.38
N LEU A 85 -10.41 -10.87 8.38
CA LEU A 85 -10.16 -10.10 9.60
C LEU A 85 -9.35 -8.84 9.30
N GLY A 86 -8.29 -8.92 8.49
CA GLY A 86 -7.51 -7.76 8.07
C GLY A 86 -8.33 -6.76 7.24
N ALA A 87 -9.23 -7.24 6.39
CA ALA A 87 -10.15 -6.36 5.65
C ALA A 87 -11.16 -5.68 6.58
N ALA A 88 -11.72 -6.41 7.57
CA ALA A 88 -12.64 -5.84 8.54
C ALA A 88 -11.95 -4.78 9.43
N GLU A 89 -10.72 -5.05 9.86
CA GLU A 89 -9.90 -4.10 10.60
C GLU A 89 -9.61 -2.83 9.78
N ALA A 90 -9.21 -2.98 8.52
CA ALA A 90 -8.95 -1.86 7.62
C ALA A 90 -10.21 -1.01 7.35
N LEU A 91 -11.40 -1.61 7.35
CA LEU A 91 -12.66 -0.88 7.21
C LEU A 91 -13.01 -0.08 8.48
N LEU A 92 -12.76 -0.65 9.66
CA LEU A 92 -13.13 -0.05 10.95
C LEU A 92 -12.13 1.03 11.41
N PHE A 93 -10.84 0.81 11.19
CA PHE A 93 -9.77 1.64 11.74
C PHE A 93 -8.86 2.25 10.68
N GLY A 94 -9.02 1.86 9.42
CA GLY A 94 -8.15 2.29 8.33
C GLY A 94 -6.88 1.46 8.26
N GLN A 95 -5.94 1.91 7.42
CA GLN A 95 -4.59 1.35 7.36
C GLN A 95 -3.60 2.41 7.82
N PRO A 96 -3.04 2.30 9.04
CA PRO A 96 -2.11 3.29 9.58
C PRO A 96 -0.97 3.60 8.61
N GLY A 97 -0.72 4.89 8.36
CA GLY A 97 0.28 5.33 7.38
C GLY A 97 -0.16 5.26 5.92
N PHE A 98 -1.40 4.87 5.63
CA PHE A 98 -1.96 4.83 4.28
C PHE A 98 -3.32 5.55 4.18
N PHE A 99 -4.32 5.21 5.00
CA PHE A 99 -5.59 5.95 5.11
C PHE A 99 -6.26 5.76 6.48
N ALA A 100 -7.17 6.66 6.83
CA ALA A 100 -8.03 6.56 8.01
C ALA A 100 -9.51 6.65 7.60
N PRO A 101 -10.43 5.99 8.32
CA PRO A 101 -11.85 6.08 8.05
C PRO A 101 -12.33 7.50 8.33
N GLN A 102 -13.15 8.02 7.44
CA GLN A 102 -13.78 9.31 7.63
C GLN A 102 -14.90 9.18 8.69
N PRO A 103 -14.98 10.07 9.69
CA PRO A 103 -16.07 10.06 10.65
C PRO A 103 -17.41 10.20 9.92
N ALA A 104 -18.48 9.54 10.40
CA ALA A 104 -19.80 9.66 9.78
C ALA A 104 -20.28 11.13 9.70
N THR A 105 -19.84 11.98 10.63
CA THR A 105 -20.12 13.43 10.67
C THR A 105 -19.52 14.20 9.48
N SER A 106 -18.47 13.70 8.84
CA SER A 106 -17.87 14.33 7.64
C SER A 106 -18.83 14.33 6.43
N TRP A 107 -19.74 13.36 6.35
CA TRP A 107 -20.76 13.27 5.31
C TRP A 107 -21.93 14.24 5.52
N PHE A 108 -22.10 14.73 6.76
CA PHE A 108 -23.17 15.64 7.15
C PHE A 108 -22.70 17.09 7.34
N GLY A 109 -21.48 17.42 6.87
CA GLY A 109 -21.02 18.81 6.74
C GLY A 109 -20.59 19.51 8.04
N THR A 110 -20.58 18.83 9.18
CA THR A 110 -20.02 19.39 10.42
C THR A 110 -18.52 19.17 10.45
N THR A 111 -17.76 20.13 9.92
CA THR A 111 -16.31 20.18 10.12
C THR A 111 -16.05 20.38 11.63
N PRO A 112 -15.26 19.51 12.30
CA PRO A 112 -14.89 19.77 13.68
C PRO A 112 -14.02 21.04 13.75
N PRO A 113 -14.15 21.87 14.80
CA PRO A 113 -13.28 23.03 14.99
C PRO A 113 -11.82 22.56 15.14
N ARG A 114 -10.91 23.33 14.53
CA ARG A 114 -9.46 23.10 14.55
C ARG A 114 -8.85 23.26 15.94
#